data_AF-E8LCH6-F1
#
_entry.id   AF-E8LCH6-F1
#
_cell.length_a   1.000
_cell.length_b   1.000
_cell.length_c   1.000
_cell.angle_alpha   90.00
_cell.angle_beta   90.00
_cell.angle_gamma   90.00
#
_symmetry.space_group_name_H-M   'P 1'
#
loop_
_entity.id
_entity.type
_entity.pdbx_description
1 polymer ?
#
loop_
_entity_poly.entity_id
_entity_poly.type
_entity_poly.pdbx_seq_one_letter_code
_entity_poly.pdbx_strand_id
1 'polypeptide(L)'
;MVFKATGTAGLSFGCLQDELQLQEARRHILAQLEKIVCYDAQSVRLQTDGKISCRMLEGCKQVTVYSDKQGIYQRTRTNKGTGVNPVSLEEVGVFGWQVRRCSPQMLCVSFDLYRNGRSMRVTQYFICYSARITDDA
;
A
#
# COMPACT_ATOMS: atom_id res chain seq x y z
N MET A 1 -3.77 -2.30 34.71
CA MET A 1 -2.85 -1.27 35.23
C MET A 1 -2.79 -0.16 34.19
N VAL A 2 -3.45 0.98 34.43
CA VAL A 2 -3.49 2.10 33.46
C VAL A 2 -2.42 3.09 33.89
N PHE A 3 -1.31 3.15 33.16
CA PHE A 3 -0.26 4.13 33.42
C PHE A 3 -0.62 5.45 32.76
N LYS A 4 -1.06 6.43 33.56
CA LYS A 4 -1.14 7.84 33.15
C LYS A 4 0.22 8.49 33.39
N ALA A 5 1.01 8.67 32.33
CA ALA A 5 2.22 9.46 32.37
C ALA A 5 1.88 10.96 32.22
N THR A 6 1.93 11.70 33.33
CA THR A 6 1.74 13.16 33.36
C THR A 6 3.08 13.88 33.14
N GLY A 7 3.18 14.68 32.07
CA GLY A 7 4.27 15.64 31.83
C GLY A 7 5.52 15.08 31.13
N THR A 8 5.96 15.75 30.05
CA THR A 8 7.13 15.52 29.16
C THR A 8 7.41 14.09 28.66
N ALA A 9 7.46 13.09 29.54
CA ALA A 9 7.53 11.66 29.19
C ALA A 9 6.27 11.16 28.45
N GLY A 10 5.09 11.72 28.77
CA GLY A 10 3.86 11.42 28.02
C GLY A 10 3.89 11.95 26.58
N LEU A 11 4.58 13.08 26.34
CA LEU A 11 4.79 13.64 25.00
C LEU A 11 5.80 12.80 24.22
N SER A 12 6.87 12.32 24.85
CA SER A 12 7.85 11.44 24.20
C SER A 12 7.31 10.04 23.92
N PHE A 13 6.47 9.48 24.80
CA PHE A 13 5.87 8.17 24.58
C PHE A 13 4.82 8.20 23.47
N GLY A 14 3.93 9.21 23.45
CA GLY A 14 2.98 9.38 22.34
C GLY A 14 3.69 9.61 21.00
N CYS A 15 4.77 10.39 21.01
CA CYS A 15 5.68 10.57 19.88
C CYS A 15 6.23 9.23 19.33
N LEU A 16 6.79 8.40 20.22
CA LEU A 16 7.34 7.10 19.83
C LEU A 16 6.25 6.14 19.35
N GLN A 17 5.07 6.17 19.98
CA GLN A 17 3.93 5.36 19.57
C GLN A 17 3.45 5.73 18.16
N ASP A 18 3.34 7.02 17.84
CA ASP A 18 2.94 7.47 16.50
C ASP A 18 3.97 7.08 15.42
N GLU A 19 5.27 7.19 15.73
CA GLU A 19 6.33 6.71 14.83
C GLU A 19 6.27 5.20 14.60
N LEU A 20 6.05 4.42 15.66
CA LEU A 20 5.90 2.98 15.57
C LEU A 20 4.70 2.62 14.68
N GLN A 21 3.57 3.30 14.86
CA GLN A 21 2.37 3.09 14.04
C GLN A 21 2.61 3.44 12.57
N LEU A 22 3.37 4.49 12.26
CA LEU A 22 3.76 4.81 10.89
C LEU A 22 4.66 3.71 10.28
N GLN A 23 5.60 3.15 11.04
CA GLN A 23 6.42 2.02 10.57
C GLN A 23 5.60 0.74 10.37
N GLU A 24 4.65 0.45 11.27
CA GLU A 24 3.73 -0.67 11.14
C GLU A 24 2.85 -0.53 9.90
N ALA A 25 2.29 0.66 9.66
CA ALA A 25 1.50 0.97 8.48
C ALA A 25 2.34 0.81 7.20
N ARG A 26 3.56 1.34 7.17
CA ARG A 26 4.51 1.15 6.06
C ARG A 26 4.73 -0.34 5.80
N ARG A 27 5.09 -1.11 6.83
CA ARG A 27 5.36 -2.54 6.71
C ARG A 27 4.14 -3.30 6.20
N HIS A 28 2.96 -2.99 6.73
CA HIS A 28 1.71 -3.65 6.35
C HIS A 28 1.36 -3.40 4.88
N ILE A 29 1.36 -2.13 4.44
CA ILE A 29 1.08 -1.74 3.06
C ILE A 29 2.10 -2.40 2.12
N LEU A 30 3.39 -2.29 2.41
CA LEU A 30 4.44 -2.84 1.53
C LEU A 30 4.35 -4.36 1.43
N ALA A 31 4.08 -5.07 2.53
CA ALA A 31 3.92 -6.52 2.51
C ALA A 31 2.70 -6.98 1.69
N GLN A 32 1.58 -6.27 1.77
CA GLN A 32 0.41 -6.58 0.95
C GLN A 32 0.68 -6.30 -0.53
N LEU A 33 1.30 -5.16 -0.85
CA LEU A 33 1.70 -4.84 -2.22
C LEU A 33 2.64 -5.90 -2.76
N GLU A 34 3.69 -6.26 -2.02
CA GLU A 34 4.66 -7.29 -2.41
C GLU A 34 3.96 -8.60 -2.73
N LYS A 35 3.05 -9.06 -1.86
CA LYS A 35 2.24 -10.25 -2.11
C LYS A 35 1.48 -10.16 -3.44
N ILE A 36 0.76 -9.05 -3.65
CA ILE A 36 -0.10 -8.88 -4.82
C ILE A 36 0.72 -8.76 -6.12
N VAL A 37 1.75 -7.91 -6.14
CA VAL A 37 2.46 -7.54 -7.38
C VAL A 37 3.69 -8.38 -7.68
N CYS A 38 4.38 -8.93 -6.66
CA CYS A 38 5.60 -9.71 -6.84
C CYS A 38 5.32 -11.20 -6.99
N TYR A 39 4.45 -11.75 -6.12
CA TYR A 39 4.26 -13.20 -5.99
C TYR A 39 2.99 -13.68 -6.69
N ASP A 40 1.85 -13.05 -6.42
CA ASP A 40 0.54 -13.60 -6.84
C ASP A 40 0.12 -13.15 -8.25
N ALA A 41 0.75 -12.12 -8.82
CA ALA A 41 0.39 -11.58 -10.13
C ALA A 41 0.99 -12.40 -11.29
N GLN A 42 0.15 -12.73 -12.27
CA GLN A 42 0.53 -13.23 -13.59
C GLN A 42 0.86 -12.08 -14.56
N SER A 43 0.15 -10.96 -14.44
CA SER A 43 0.39 -9.76 -15.23
C SER A 43 0.09 -8.52 -14.41
N VAL A 44 0.92 -7.49 -14.52
CA VAL A 44 0.75 -6.20 -13.86
C VAL A 44 0.54 -5.12 -14.91
N ARG A 45 -0.48 -4.29 -14.71
CA ARG A 45 -0.80 -3.17 -15.59
C ARG A 45 -0.95 -1.89 -14.78
N LEU A 46 -0.25 -0.84 -15.20
CA LEU A 46 -0.35 0.49 -14.62
C LEU A 46 -1.34 1.31 -15.43
N GLN A 47 -2.33 1.87 -14.74
CA GLN A 47 -3.35 2.72 -15.34
C GLN A 47 -2.93 4.19 -15.23
N THR A 48 -3.41 5.03 -16.15
CA THR A 48 -3.09 6.47 -16.20
C THR A 48 -3.56 7.22 -14.95
N ASP A 49 -4.52 6.69 -14.22
CA ASP A 49 -5.04 7.23 -12.96
C ASP A 49 -4.27 6.74 -11.72
N GLY A 50 -3.11 6.11 -11.91
CA GLY A 50 -2.23 5.65 -10.83
C GLY A 50 -2.66 4.33 -10.19
N LYS A 51 -3.64 3.62 -10.77
CA LYS A 51 -4.06 2.29 -10.30
C LYS A 51 -3.14 1.19 -10.82
N ILE A 52 -3.03 0.14 -10.01
CA ILE A 52 -2.32 -1.09 -10.38
C ILE A 52 -3.36 -2.17 -10.58
N SER A 53 -3.53 -2.63 -11.81
CA SER A 53 -4.39 -3.76 -12.14
C SER A 53 -3.55 -5.03 -12.35
N CYS A 54 -3.81 -6.03 -11.53
CA CYS A 54 -3.16 -7.33 -11.54
C CYS A 54 -4.14 -8.41 -11.98
N ARG A 55 -3.71 -9.28 -12.89
CA ARG A 55 -4.36 -10.58 -13.09
C ARG A 55 -3.63 -11.58 -12.21
N MET A 56 -4.34 -12.24 -11.31
CA MET A 56 -3.72 -13.16 -10.36
C MET A 56 -3.46 -14.52 -11.02
N LEU A 57 -2.40 -15.20 -10.60
CA LEU A 57 -2.08 -16.57 -11.02
C LEU A 57 -3.22 -17.54 -10.64
N GLU A 58 -3.78 -17.36 -9.44
CA GLU A 58 -4.81 -18.25 -8.91
C GLU A 58 -6.24 -17.72 -9.11
N GLY A 59 -7.14 -18.62 -9.51
CA GLY A 59 -8.59 -18.42 -9.38
C GLY A 59 -9.24 -17.43 -10.34
N CYS A 60 -8.60 -17.10 -11.47
CA CYS A 60 -9.10 -16.14 -12.47
C CYS A 60 -9.54 -14.80 -11.85
N LYS A 61 -8.87 -14.36 -10.78
CA LYS A 61 -9.20 -13.14 -10.07
C LYS A 61 -8.46 -11.97 -10.69
N GLN A 62 -9.13 -10.83 -10.76
CA GLN A 62 -8.50 -9.55 -11.05
C GLN A 62 -8.43 -8.74 -9.75
N VAL A 63 -7.26 -8.22 -9.44
CA VAL A 63 -7.04 -7.35 -8.29
C VAL A 63 -6.65 -5.97 -8.79
N THR A 64 -7.30 -4.93 -8.29
CA THR A 64 -6.96 -3.55 -8.59
C THR A 64 -6.61 -2.84 -7.28
N VAL A 65 -5.38 -2.34 -7.19
CA VAL A 65 -4.91 -1.50 -6.09
C VAL A 65 -5.02 -0.04 -6.50
N TYR A 66 -5.62 0.78 -5.63
CA TYR A 66 -5.86 2.19 -5.90
C TYR A 66 -5.88 3.00 -4.61
N SER A 67 -5.53 4.29 -4.71
CA SER A 67 -5.74 5.24 -3.62
C SER A 67 -7.12 5.88 -3.71
N ASP A 68 -7.82 6.01 -2.59
CA ASP A 68 -9.04 6.80 -2.46
C ASP A 68 -9.11 7.39 -1.05
N LYS A 69 -9.73 8.57 -0.86
CA LYS A 69 -9.98 9.20 0.46
C LYS A 69 -8.86 9.01 1.52
N GLN A 70 -7.61 9.24 1.12
CA GLN A 70 -6.42 9.11 1.99
C GLN A 70 -6.11 7.68 2.48
N GLY A 71 -6.58 6.67 1.77
CA GLY A 71 -6.25 5.27 2.00
C GLY A 71 -5.86 4.57 0.71
N ILE A 72 -5.29 3.37 0.84
CA ILE A 72 -5.06 2.45 -0.27
C ILE A 72 -6.05 1.31 -0.12
N TYR A 73 -6.69 0.95 -1.23
CA TYR A 73 -7.68 -0.11 -1.28
C TYR A 73 -7.31 -1.14 -2.33
N GLN A 74 -7.70 -2.38 -2.05
CA GLN A 74 -7.65 -3.50 -2.95
C GLN A 74 -9.08 -3.87 -3.34
N ARG A 75 -9.41 -3.74 -4.62
CA ARG A 75 -10.63 -4.31 -5.21
C ARG A 75 -10.32 -5.66 -5.82
N THR A 76 -10.99 -6.70 -5.38
CA THR A 76 -10.87 -8.05 -5.95
C THR A 76 -12.14 -8.38 -6.71
N ARG A 77 -12.02 -8.60 -8.02
CA ARG A 77 -13.09 -9.08 -8.89
C ARG A 77 -12.91 -10.56 -9.17
N THR A 78 -13.99 -11.30 -8.98
CA THR A 78 -14.09 -12.73 -9.28
C THR A 78 -15.34 -12.99 -10.12
N ASN A 79 -15.51 -14.21 -10.62
CA ASN A 79 -16.74 -14.60 -11.33
C ASN A 79 -18.00 -14.53 -10.45
N LYS A 80 -17.85 -14.58 -9.12
CA LYS A 80 -18.96 -14.56 -8.16
C LYS A 80 -19.31 -13.16 -7.65
N GLY A 81 -18.50 -12.15 -7.96
CA GLY A 81 -18.72 -10.79 -7.47
C GLY A 81 -17.43 -10.01 -7.20
N THR A 82 -17.59 -8.85 -6.59
CA THR A 82 -16.51 -7.90 -6.28
C THR A 82 -16.46 -7.62 -4.79
N GLY A 83 -15.26 -7.69 -4.21
CA GLY A 83 -14.98 -7.27 -2.83
C GLY A 83 -13.96 -6.13 -2.80
N VAL A 84 -14.04 -5.27 -1.79
CA VAL A 84 -13.08 -4.18 -1.56
C VAL A 84 -12.56 -4.29 -0.13
N ASN A 85 -11.24 -4.32 0.02
CA ASN A 85 -10.56 -4.35 1.31
C ASN A 85 -9.59 -3.18 1.43
N PRO A 86 -9.47 -2.53 2.59
CA PRO A 86 -8.39 -1.58 2.83
C PRO A 86 -7.04 -2.30 2.88
N VAL A 87 -6.04 -1.68 2.26
CA VAL A 87 -4.61 -2.05 2.32
C VAL A 87 -3.87 -1.18 3.33
N SER A 88 -4.32 0.07 3.50
CA SER A 88 -3.83 0.96 4.55
C SER A 88 -4.54 0.72 5.88
N LEU A 89 -3.86 1.05 6.98
CA LEU A 89 -4.45 1.02 8.33
C LEU A 89 -5.34 2.26 8.54
N GLU A 90 -6.50 2.11 9.20
CA GLU A 90 -7.52 3.18 9.32
C GLU A 90 -7.00 4.46 10.01
N GLU A 91 -6.06 4.33 10.96
CA GLU A 91 -5.54 5.46 11.73
C GLU A 91 -4.36 6.19 11.06
N VAL A 92 -3.97 5.77 9.85
CA VAL A 92 -2.83 6.35 9.12
C VAL A 92 -3.28 6.79 7.73
N GLY A 93 -3.24 8.09 7.50
CA GLY A 93 -3.53 8.67 6.20
C GLY A 93 -2.40 8.40 5.20
N VAL A 94 -2.78 8.09 3.96
CA VAL A 94 -1.87 7.89 2.82
C VAL A 94 -2.09 9.00 1.80
N PHE A 95 -1.01 9.67 1.42
CA PHE A 95 -1.02 10.81 0.51
C PHE A 95 0.02 10.64 -0.59
N GLY A 96 -0.13 11.40 -1.68
CA GLY A 96 0.87 11.42 -2.75
C GLY A 96 1.13 10.05 -3.37
N TRP A 97 0.10 9.19 -3.44
CA TRP A 97 0.22 7.88 -4.06
C TRP A 97 0.68 8.01 -5.51
N GLN A 98 1.81 7.37 -5.82
CA GLN A 98 2.42 7.37 -7.12
C GLN A 98 2.97 5.99 -7.42
N VAL A 99 2.78 5.57 -8.66
CA VAL A 99 3.25 4.30 -9.16
C VAL A 99 3.88 4.54 -10.53
N ARG A 100 5.08 3.99 -10.73
CA ARG A 100 5.81 4.12 -11.99
C ARG A 100 6.48 2.80 -12.36
N ARG A 101 6.45 2.46 -13.64
CA ARG A 101 7.26 1.38 -14.19
C ARG A 101 8.70 1.87 -14.36
N CYS A 102 9.64 1.16 -13.76
CA CYS A 102 11.08 1.43 -13.90
C CYS A 102 11.74 0.52 -14.94
N SER A 103 11.24 -0.70 -15.10
CA SER A 103 11.67 -1.65 -16.13
C SER A 103 10.52 -2.61 -16.47
N PRO A 104 10.66 -3.53 -17.44
CA PRO A 104 9.62 -4.51 -17.75
C PRO A 104 9.16 -5.37 -16.56
N GLN A 105 9.94 -5.47 -15.47
CA GLN A 105 9.60 -6.25 -14.27
C GLN A 105 9.82 -5.48 -12.96
N MET A 106 10.21 -4.21 -13.02
CA MET A 106 10.47 -3.40 -11.83
C MET A 106 9.46 -2.27 -11.70
N LEU A 107 8.76 -2.26 -10.57
CA LEU A 107 7.76 -1.28 -10.20
C LEU A 107 8.31 -0.40 -9.08
N CYS A 108 8.12 0.90 -9.16
CA CYS A 108 8.38 1.80 -8.05
C CYS A 108 7.06 2.38 -7.55
N VAL A 109 6.86 2.28 -6.24
CA VAL A 109 5.71 2.83 -5.51
C VAL A 109 6.22 3.85 -4.51
N SER A 110 5.59 5.01 -4.48
CA SER A 110 5.88 6.05 -3.48
C SER A 110 4.59 6.68 -2.95
N PHE A 111 4.62 7.05 -1.67
CA PHE A 111 3.53 7.71 -0.96
C PHE A 111 4.06 8.30 0.34
N ASP A 112 3.29 9.20 0.93
CA ASP A 112 3.54 9.77 2.25
C ASP A 112 2.50 9.24 3.24
N LEU A 113 2.96 8.73 4.38
CA LEU A 113 2.12 8.36 5.50
C LEU A 113 2.01 9.54 6.46
N TYR A 114 0.83 9.75 7.05
CA TYR A 114 0.59 10.82 8.00
C TYR A 114 -0.27 10.37 9.19
N ARG A 115 0.14 10.77 10.39
CA ARG A 115 -0.59 10.54 11.64
C ARG A 115 -0.17 11.60 12.66
N ASN A 116 -1.15 12.23 13.32
CA ASN A 116 -0.93 13.13 14.48
C ASN A 116 0.19 14.18 14.28
N GLY A 117 0.24 14.84 13.12
CA GLY A 117 1.26 15.87 12.83
C GLY A 117 2.61 15.33 12.34
N ARG A 118 2.76 14.00 12.26
CA ARG A 118 3.97 13.34 11.77
C ARG A 118 3.76 12.79 10.38
N SER A 119 4.84 12.78 9.61
CA SER A 119 4.83 12.21 8.27
C SER A 119 6.03 11.29 8.03
N MET A 120 5.86 10.33 7.12
CA MET A 120 6.90 9.44 6.66
C MET A 120 6.78 9.23 5.16
N ARG A 121 7.81 9.63 4.42
CA ARG A 121 7.90 9.33 3.00
C ARG A 121 8.34 7.90 2.78
N VAL A 122 7.59 7.18 1.95
CA VAL A 122 7.88 5.81 1.54
C VAL A 122 8.20 5.80 0.05
N THR A 123 9.28 5.14 -0.32
CA THR A 123 9.62 4.82 -1.70
C THR A 123 10.15 3.40 -1.72
N GLN A 124 9.48 2.52 -2.45
CA GLN A 124 9.81 1.11 -2.52
C GLN A 124 9.86 0.64 -3.97
N TYR A 125 10.85 -0.18 -4.28
CA TYR A 125 10.96 -0.89 -5.54
C TYR A 125 10.53 -2.34 -5.34
N PHE A 126 9.70 -2.83 -6.25
CA PHE A 126 9.20 -4.19 -6.28
C PHE A 126 9.66 -4.87 -7.57
N ILE A 127 10.08 -6.12 -7.44
CA ILE A 127 10.43 -6.97 -8.58
C ILE A 127 9.26 -7.92 -8.82
N CYS A 128 8.57 -7.75 -9.94
CA CYS A 128 7.49 -8.61 -10.40
C CYS A 128 8.07 -9.90 -11.00
N TYR A 129 8.34 -10.89 -10.16
CA TYR A 129 9.02 -12.13 -10.57
C TYR A 129 8.26 -12.91 -11.64
N SER A 130 6.93 -12.96 -11.51
CA SER A 130 6.05 -13.78 -12.36
C SER A 130 5.32 -12.99 -13.43
N ALA A 131 5.51 -11.67 -13.50
CA ALA A 131 4.70 -10.79 -14.34
C ALA A 131 5.55 -9.75 -15.07
N ARG A 132 5.16 -9.45 -16.31
CA ARG A 132 5.60 -8.23 -17.00
C ARG A 132 4.69 -7.07 -16.65
N ILE A 133 5.29 -5.90 -16.44
CA ILE A 133 4.59 -4.65 -16.19
C ILE A 133 4.32 -3.98 -17.54
N THR A 134 3.06 -3.63 -17.76
CA THR A 134 2.59 -2.87 -18.92
C THR A 134 1.97 -1.56 -18.46
N ASP A 135 2.13 -0.50 -19.24
CA ASP A 135 1.37 0.73 -19.04
C ASP A 135 0.08 0.62 -19.88
N ASP A 136 -1.03 1.23 -19.43
CA ASP A 136 -2.19 1.41 -20.31
C ASP A 136 -1.77 2.26 -21.52
N ALA A 137 -2.23 1.83 -22.70
CA ALA A 137 -1.96 2.48 -23.98
C ALA A 137 -2.81 3.74 -24.18
#